data_AF-A0A2D8Z8J3-F1
#
_entry.id   AF-A0A2D8Z8J3-F1
#
_cell.length_a   1.000
_cell.length_b   1.000
_cell.length_c   1.000
_cell.angle_alpha   90.00
_cell.angle_beta   90.00
_cell.angle_gamma   90.00
#
_symmetry.space_group_name_H-M   'P 1'
#
loop_
_entity.id
_entity.type
_entity.pdbx_description
1 polymer ?
#
loop_
_entity_poly.entity_id
_entity_poly.type
_entity_poly.pdbx_seq_one_letter_code
_entity_poly.pdbx_strand_id
1 'polypeptide(L)'
;MKFSLTFILSLIIVLISSCASMPNDLKNDLDTKESINNTFISNQLNKTNNIELLKALENGFKLIDLSDDEINIIINSIQNNEIKKSYIKKVENMLNSNKKMSLNKLRLSIKASERNKEIILETLLESNSFFSIVMNENDATFIEDNVLNSNLKFYCNSFIKEQENILEKKIFVESDNKKTLIIYSNNFSKKVTELKLKYPSEIFLRVNDDNYESSIKKVLEIDESNLRGEIINKFVNNRQIEHTPRIRKDIGKIYFLLDYDQG
;
A
#
# COMPACT_ATOMS: atom_id res chain seq x y z
N MET A 1 1.59 -14.71 17.21
CA MET A 1 2.52 -14.25 16.17
C MET A 1 3.32 -13.08 16.70
N LYS A 2 4.65 -13.17 16.75
CA LYS A 2 5.53 -12.01 17.00
C LYS A 2 5.66 -11.27 15.67
N PHE A 3 5.03 -10.11 15.54
CA PHE A 3 5.22 -9.27 14.37
C PHE A 3 6.60 -8.62 14.46
N SER A 4 7.36 -8.68 13.36
CA SER A 4 8.66 -8.03 13.28
C SER A 4 8.49 -6.52 13.40
N LEU A 5 9.33 -5.88 14.20
CA LEU A 5 9.34 -4.42 14.41
C LEU A 5 9.48 -3.64 13.08
N THR A 6 10.21 -4.23 12.12
CA THR A 6 10.30 -3.72 10.73
C THR A 6 8.97 -3.66 9.99
N PHE A 7 8.03 -4.56 10.26
CA PHE A 7 6.70 -4.55 9.65
C PHE A 7 5.85 -3.39 10.20
N ILE A 8 5.98 -3.09 11.49
CA ILE A 8 5.26 -2.00 12.14
C ILE A 8 5.85 -0.65 11.71
N LEU A 9 7.18 -0.54 11.62
CA LEU A 9 7.87 0.62 11.06
C LEU A 9 7.42 0.90 9.62
N SER A 10 7.28 -0.14 8.78
CA SER A 10 6.73 0.02 7.43
C SER A 10 5.28 0.49 7.44
N LEU A 11 4.46 -0.02 8.37
CA LEU A 11 3.07 0.40 8.53
C LEU A 11 2.97 1.88 8.96
N ILE A 12 3.85 2.34 9.85
CA ILE A 12 3.94 3.73 10.31
C ILE A 12 4.44 4.67 9.19
N ILE A 13 5.39 4.23 8.38
CA ILE A 13 5.86 5.00 7.21
C ILE A 13 4.74 5.12 6.16
N VAL A 14 3.99 4.05 5.90
CA VAL A 14 2.82 4.10 4.99
C VAL A 14 1.68 4.92 5.61
N LEU A 15 1.53 4.92 6.95
CA LEU A 15 0.55 5.74 7.70
C LEU A 15 0.73 7.25 7.48
N ILE A 16 1.92 7.69 7.06
CA ILE A 16 2.24 9.09 6.79
C ILE A 16 2.08 9.43 5.29
N SER A 17 1.95 8.45 4.39
CA SER A 17 2.11 8.65 2.94
C SER A 17 0.86 8.58 2.05
N SER A 18 -0.38 8.54 2.56
CA SER A 18 -1.58 8.55 1.69
C SER A 18 -2.87 8.62 2.51
N CYS A 19 -3.93 9.38 2.19
CA CYS A 19 -4.33 10.09 0.97
C CYS A 19 -3.74 11.50 0.75
N ALA A 20 -2.73 11.59 -0.10
CA ALA A 20 -2.60 12.70 -1.02
C ALA A 20 -2.27 12.06 -2.37
N SER A 21 -3.10 12.28 -3.38
CA SER A 21 -2.55 12.41 -4.73
C SER A 21 -1.41 13.40 -4.59
N MET A 22 -0.16 12.93 -4.66
CA MET A 22 1.00 13.80 -4.59
C MET A 22 0.76 14.89 -5.65
N PRO A 23 0.60 16.17 -5.27
CA PRO A 23 0.40 17.21 -6.26
C PRO A 23 1.55 17.12 -7.24
N ASN A 24 1.28 17.12 -8.54
CA ASN A 24 2.32 17.11 -9.57
C ASN A 24 3.37 18.21 -9.35
N ASP A 25 2.99 19.28 -8.64
CA ASP A 25 3.87 20.37 -8.23
C ASP A 25 5.01 19.93 -7.30
N LEU A 26 4.83 18.91 -6.44
CA LEU A 26 5.89 18.41 -5.55
C LEU A 26 6.86 17.46 -6.25
N LYS A 27 6.41 16.80 -7.33
CA LYS A 27 7.24 15.86 -8.11
C LYS A 27 8.31 16.60 -8.91
N ASN A 28 7.96 17.77 -9.46
CA ASN A 28 8.92 18.65 -10.14
C ASN A 28 9.97 19.24 -9.18
N ASP A 29 9.64 19.40 -7.89
CA ASP A 29 10.57 19.89 -6.85
C ASP A 29 11.50 18.78 -6.28
N LEU A 30 11.18 17.52 -6.53
CA LEU A 30 12.04 16.38 -6.17
C LEU A 30 13.12 16.13 -7.25
N ASP A 31 12.79 16.35 -8.52
CA ASP A 31 13.76 16.26 -9.62
C ASP A 31 14.79 17.41 -9.61
N THR A 32 14.47 18.56 -8.99
CA THR A 32 15.44 19.65 -8.78
C THR A 32 16.42 19.37 -7.64
N LYS A 33 16.11 18.43 -6.73
CA LYS A 33 16.91 18.10 -5.53
C LYS A 33 18.30 17.56 -5.86
N GLU A 34 18.46 16.94 -7.04
CA GLU A 34 19.74 16.43 -7.54
C GLU A 34 20.56 17.49 -8.30
N SER A 35 19.94 18.61 -8.70
CA SER A 35 20.55 19.65 -9.55
C SER A 35 21.20 20.81 -8.79
N ILE A 36 20.89 20.97 -7.50
CA ILE A 36 21.41 22.08 -6.67
C ILE A 36 22.73 21.63 -6.03
N ASN A 37 23.83 21.91 -6.72
CA ASN A 37 25.19 21.71 -6.22
C ASN A 37 25.82 23.03 -5.75
N ASN A 38 26.93 22.92 -5.00
CA ASN A 38 27.68 24.08 -4.52
C ASN A 38 28.12 25.03 -5.64
N THR A 39 28.32 24.53 -6.86
CA THR A 39 28.69 25.33 -8.04
C THR A 39 27.53 26.22 -8.53
N PHE A 40 26.29 25.75 -8.44
CA PHE A 40 25.11 26.55 -8.79
C PHE A 40 24.92 27.69 -7.79
N ILE A 41 25.01 27.40 -6.49
CA ILE A 41 24.86 28.40 -5.42
C ILE A 41 26.01 29.41 -5.45
N SER A 42 27.26 28.97 -5.60
CA SER A 42 28.42 29.87 -5.67
C SER A 42 28.32 30.89 -6.80
N ASN A 43 27.71 30.49 -7.93
CA ASN A 43 27.47 31.39 -9.06
C ASN A 43 26.41 32.47 -8.77
N GLN A 44 25.65 32.36 -7.69
CA GLN A 44 24.67 33.35 -7.24
C GLN A 44 25.20 34.29 -6.15
N LEU A 45 26.43 34.08 -5.68
CA LEU A 45 27.10 34.90 -4.68
C LEU A 45 27.99 35.97 -5.31
N ASN A 46 28.19 37.08 -4.60
CA ASN A 46 29.09 38.16 -4.97
C ASN A 46 30.49 37.88 -4.39
N LYS A 47 31.36 37.18 -5.15
CA LYS A 47 32.77 36.90 -4.80
C LYS A 47 33.03 36.68 -3.29
N THR A 48 32.26 35.78 -2.69
CA THR A 48 32.42 35.37 -1.28
C THR A 48 32.81 33.90 -1.21
N ASN A 49 33.91 33.60 -0.51
CA ASN A 49 34.34 32.24 -0.16
C ASN A 49 33.73 31.80 1.19
N ASN A 50 32.52 32.27 1.51
CA ASN A 50 31.87 31.93 2.78
C ASN A 50 31.29 30.51 2.71
N ILE A 51 32.07 29.54 3.20
CA ILE A 51 31.73 28.11 3.18
C ILE A 51 30.47 27.84 4.01
N GLU A 52 30.28 28.56 5.11
CA GLU A 52 29.13 28.40 5.99
C GLU A 52 27.85 28.88 5.30
N LEU A 53 27.90 30.02 4.59
CA LEU A 53 26.79 30.50 3.77
C LEU A 53 26.44 29.51 2.65
N LEU A 54 27.45 28.96 1.96
CA LEU A 54 27.23 27.96 0.90
C LEU A 54 26.49 26.74 1.45
N LYS A 55 26.93 26.22 2.60
CA LYS A 55 26.32 25.07 3.26
C LYS A 55 24.89 25.37 3.74
N ALA A 56 24.67 26.54 4.33
CA ALA A 56 23.34 26.97 4.80
C ALA A 56 22.36 27.11 3.62
N LEU A 57 22.80 27.73 2.51
CA LEU A 57 21.98 27.83 1.30
C LEU A 57 21.71 26.46 0.68
N GLU A 58 22.72 25.59 0.60
CA GLU A 58 22.55 24.22 0.09
C GLU A 58 21.51 23.44 0.92
N ASN A 59 21.62 23.49 2.24
CA ASN A 59 20.66 22.87 3.16
C ASN A 59 19.24 23.42 2.95
N GLY A 60 19.10 24.75 2.88
CA GLY A 60 17.81 25.40 2.71
C GLY A 60 17.13 25.03 1.39
N PHE A 61 17.88 25.02 0.28
CA PHE A 61 17.34 24.65 -1.03
C PHE A 61 17.07 23.15 -1.18
N LYS A 62 17.74 22.30 -0.40
CA LYS A 62 17.43 20.86 -0.29
C LYS A 62 16.23 20.56 0.62
N LEU A 63 15.57 21.58 1.16
CA LEU A 63 14.47 21.46 2.12
C LEU A 63 14.90 20.69 3.38
N ILE A 64 16.12 20.92 3.85
CA ILE A 64 16.59 20.47 5.17
C ILE A 64 16.24 21.58 6.17
N ASP A 65 15.72 21.22 7.34
CA ASP A 65 15.38 22.17 8.40
C ASP A 65 16.64 22.97 8.80
N LEU A 66 16.57 24.30 8.76
CA LEU A 66 17.73 25.14 9.03
C LEU A 66 17.78 25.48 10.52
N SER A 67 18.98 25.44 11.10
CA SER A 67 19.21 25.97 12.43
C SER A 67 19.07 27.49 12.48
N ASP A 68 18.81 28.05 13.67
CA ASP A 68 18.75 29.50 13.87
C ASP A 68 20.05 30.18 13.43
N ASP A 69 21.20 29.54 13.65
CA ASP A 69 22.52 30.02 13.22
C ASP A 69 22.63 30.09 11.69
N GLU A 70 22.20 29.06 10.97
CA GLU A 70 22.17 29.04 9.50
C GLU A 70 21.23 30.10 8.93
N ILE A 71 20.06 30.28 9.55
CA ILE A 71 19.11 31.34 9.16
C ILE A 71 19.75 32.72 9.35
N ASN A 72 20.41 32.95 10.49
CA ASN A 72 21.09 34.21 10.78
C ASN A 72 22.23 34.48 9.80
N ILE A 73 23.02 33.46 9.43
CA ILE A 73 24.07 33.57 8.41
C ILE A 73 23.45 34.06 7.09
N ILE A 74 22.37 33.43 6.63
CA ILE A 74 21.72 33.80 5.37
C ILE A 74 21.18 35.24 5.41
N ILE A 75 20.51 35.63 6.51
CA ILE A 75 19.95 36.98 6.68
C ILE A 75 21.07 38.04 6.66
N ASN A 76 22.15 37.80 7.40
CA ASN A 76 23.30 38.71 7.43
C ASN A 76 23.95 38.83 6.04
N SER A 77 24.08 37.73 5.31
CA SER A 77 24.62 37.73 3.94
C SER A 77 23.73 38.48 2.93
N ILE A 78 22.40 38.50 3.13
CA ILE A 78 21.50 39.36 2.34
C ILE A 78 21.78 40.84 2.64
N GLN A 79 21.87 41.20 3.92
CA GLN A 79 22.13 42.59 4.35
C GLN A 79 23.49 43.12 3.88
N ASN A 80 24.50 42.25 3.89
CA ASN A 80 25.88 42.58 3.48
C ASN A 80 26.10 42.54 1.95
N ASN A 81 25.05 42.39 1.14
CA ASN A 81 25.13 42.26 -0.32
C ASN A 81 26.06 41.10 -0.79
N GLU A 82 26.16 40.01 -0.03
CA GLU A 82 26.95 38.84 -0.41
C GLU A 82 26.22 37.96 -1.44
N ILE A 83 24.91 38.15 -1.58
CA ILE A 83 24.04 37.44 -2.53
C ILE A 83 23.67 38.38 -3.68
N LYS A 84 23.72 37.90 -4.93
CA LYS A 84 23.29 38.68 -6.10
C LYS A 84 21.84 39.12 -5.95
N LYS A 85 21.55 40.39 -6.26
CA LYS A 85 20.20 40.98 -6.15
C LYS A 85 19.13 40.17 -6.89
N SER A 86 19.46 39.58 -8.03
CA SER A 86 18.56 38.73 -8.81
C SER A 86 18.16 37.43 -8.10
N TYR A 87 18.95 36.99 -7.11
CA TYR A 87 18.78 35.73 -6.39
C TYR A 87 18.14 35.90 -5.00
N ILE A 88 18.17 37.11 -4.42
CA ILE A 88 17.63 37.39 -3.08
C ILE A 88 16.17 36.92 -2.94
N LYS A 89 15.31 37.20 -3.91
CA LYS A 89 13.89 36.78 -3.86
C LYS A 89 13.72 35.26 -3.77
N LYS A 90 14.62 34.48 -4.39
CA LYS A 90 14.60 33.01 -4.30
C LYS A 90 15.03 32.55 -2.91
N VAL A 91 16.04 33.19 -2.33
CA VAL A 91 16.53 32.89 -0.98
C VAL A 91 15.46 33.25 0.08
N GLU A 92 14.78 34.38 -0.07
CA GLU A 92 13.66 34.76 0.82
C GLU A 92 12.50 33.77 0.74
N ASN A 93 12.14 33.31 -0.47
CA ASN A 93 11.13 32.28 -0.65
C ASN A 93 11.55 30.96 0.02
N MET A 94 12.81 30.56 -0.14
CA MET A 94 13.38 29.37 0.51
C MET A 94 13.32 29.49 2.04
N LEU A 95 13.70 30.64 2.62
CA LEU A 95 13.59 30.89 4.07
C LEU A 95 12.14 30.82 4.55
N ASN A 96 11.19 31.39 3.79
CA ASN A 96 9.77 31.30 4.11
C ASN A 96 9.25 29.86 4.07
N SER A 97 9.70 29.06 3.10
CA SER A 97 9.38 27.63 3.02
C SER A 97 9.98 26.85 4.19
N ASN A 98 11.23 27.14 4.56
CA ASN A 98 11.90 26.52 5.70
C ASN A 98 11.18 26.83 7.02
N LYS A 99 10.77 28.09 7.22
CA LYS A 99 9.95 28.51 8.37
C LYS A 99 8.59 27.81 8.42
N LYS A 100 7.94 27.58 7.27
CA LYS A 100 6.69 26.81 7.21
C LYS A 100 6.92 25.33 7.54
N MET A 101 8.06 24.78 7.12
CA MET A 101 8.44 23.40 7.38
C MET A 101 8.73 23.17 8.88
N SER A 102 9.44 24.10 9.54
CA SER A 102 9.69 24.02 10.98
C SER A 102 8.43 24.18 11.84
N LEU A 103 7.43 24.94 11.34
CA LEU A 103 6.10 25.03 11.93
C LEU A 103 5.24 23.77 11.70
N ASN A 104 5.43 23.08 10.58
CA ASN A 104 4.75 21.84 10.23
C ASN A 104 5.50 20.59 10.70
N LYS A 105 6.05 20.60 11.93
CA LYS A 105 6.42 19.34 12.59
C LYS A 105 5.15 18.52 12.73
N LEU A 106 5.12 17.36 12.09
CA LEU A 106 3.94 16.51 12.01
C LEU A 106 3.54 16.12 13.44
N ARG A 107 2.51 16.80 13.96
CA ARG A 107 1.99 16.57 15.31
C ARG A 107 0.85 15.57 15.20
N LEU A 108 1.10 14.35 15.64
CA LEU A 108 0.11 13.27 15.64
C LEU A 108 -0.53 13.19 17.02
N SER A 109 -1.83 13.47 17.07
CA SER A 109 -2.65 13.24 18.25
C SER A 109 -3.28 11.86 18.16
N ILE A 110 -2.87 10.93 19.02
CA ILE A 110 -3.30 9.52 18.98
C ILE A 110 -3.81 9.03 20.33
N LYS A 111 -4.75 8.09 20.28
CA LYS A 111 -5.23 7.32 21.43
C LYS A 111 -5.13 5.85 21.07
N ALA A 112 -4.42 5.07 21.88
CA ALA A 112 -4.21 3.64 21.64
C ALA A 112 -4.22 2.88 22.96
N SER A 113 -4.31 1.55 22.93
CA SER A 113 -4.07 0.72 24.12
C SER A 113 -2.63 0.84 24.60
N GLU A 114 -2.36 0.48 25.86
CA GLU A 114 -0.99 0.49 26.42
C GLU A 114 -0.01 -0.34 25.58
N ARG A 115 -0.45 -1.50 25.11
CA ARG A 115 0.33 -2.35 24.21
C ARG A 115 0.70 -1.64 22.91
N ASN A 116 -0.28 -1.00 22.27
CA ASN A 116 -0.02 -0.29 21.02
C ASN A 116 0.82 0.97 21.24
N LYS A 117 0.66 1.67 22.37
CA LYS A 117 1.50 2.81 22.74
C LYS A 117 2.97 2.41 22.86
N GLU A 118 3.26 1.32 23.56
CA GLU A 118 4.63 0.80 23.74
C GLU A 118 5.28 0.50 22.38
N ILE A 119 4.58 -0.25 21.54
CA ILE A 119 5.04 -0.57 20.18
C ILE A 119 5.32 0.68 19.35
N ILE A 120 4.40 1.66 19.38
CA ILE A 120 4.56 2.92 18.64
C ILE A 120 5.78 3.67 19.14
N LEU A 121 5.98 3.77 20.46
CA LEU A 121 7.15 4.42 21.06
C LEU A 121 8.46 3.73 20.71
N GLU A 122 8.53 2.40 20.83
CA GLU A 122 9.70 1.62 20.43
C GLU A 122 10.05 1.88 18.96
N THR A 123 9.05 1.80 18.08
CA THR A 123 9.24 2.02 16.65
C THR A 123 9.74 3.43 16.34
N LEU A 124 9.26 4.44 17.06
CA LEU A 124 9.69 5.83 16.89
C LEU A 124 11.12 6.06 17.38
N LEU A 125 11.51 5.44 18.49
CA LEU A 125 12.86 5.53 19.03
C LEU A 125 13.89 4.87 18.10
N GLU A 126 13.51 3.81 17.39
CA GLU A 126 14.35 3.19 16.37
C GLU A 126 14.42 3.99 15.06
N SER A 127 13.39 4.77 14.77
CA SER A 127 13.35 5.62 13.59
C SER A 127 14.10 6.93 13.86
N ASN A 128 15.05 7.32 13.00
CA ASN A 128 15.67 8.65 13.05
C ASN A 128 14.72 9.78 12.59
N SER A 129 13.42 9.65 12.86
CA SER A 129 12.38 10.51 12.31
C SER A 129 11.86 11.49 13.35
N PHE A 130 11.70 12.75 12.96
CA PHE A 130 11.25 13.83 13.83
C PHE A 130 9.72 13.98 13.81
N PHE A 131 9.01 13.22 14.63
CA PHE A 131 7.57 13.39 14.83
C PHE A 131 7.26 13.84 16.27
N SER A 132 6.25 14.68 16.44
CA SER A 132 5.73 15.02 17.76
C SER A 132 4.45 14.23 17.99
N ILE A 133 4.45 13.24 18.88
CA ILE A 133 3.23 12.52 19.24
C ILE A 133 2.68 13.07 20.54
N VAL A 134 1.39 13.42 20.53
CA VAL A 134 0.64 13.73 21.74
C VAL A 134 -0.37 12.63 22.00
N MET A 135 -0.26 12.00 23.15
CA MET A 135 -1.17 10.95 23.56
C MET A 135 -2.28 11.56 24.43
N ASN A 136 -3.53 11.21 24.12
CA ASN A 136 -4.73 11.57 24.91
C ASN A 136 -5.19 13.04 24.83
N GLU A 137 -5.26 13.64 23.64
CA GLU A 137 -6.08 14.85 23.44
C GLU A 137 -7.53 14.48 23.05
N ASN A 138 -8.46 15.43 23.18
CA ASN A 138 -9.89 15.20 22.92
C ASN A 138 -10.20 14.88 21.45
N ASP A 139 -9.37 15.34 20.51
CA ASP A 139 -9.52 15.08 19.06
C ASP A 139 -8.55 14.01 18.54
N ALA A 140 -8.02 13.19 19.45
CA ALA A 140 -7.04 12.17 19.12
C ALA A 140 -7.63 11.07 18.22
N THR A 141 -6.82 10.64 17.25
CA THR A 141 -7.16 9.52 16.38
C THR A 141 -7.01 8.21 17.14
N PHE A 142 -8.09 7.43 17.24
CA PHE A 142 -8.02 6.13 17.91
C PHE A 142 -7.35 5.08 17.02
N ILE A 143 -6.34 4.39 17.57
CA ILE A 143 -5.66 3.26 16.93
C ILE A 143 -6.15 2.00 17.65
N GLU A 144 -6.93 1.20 16.92
CA GLU A 144 -7.44 -0.07 17.41
C GLU A 144 -6.31 -1.09 17.62
N ASP A 145 -6.52 -2.03 18.55
CA ASP A 145 -5.57 -3.12 18.82
C ASP A 145 -5.30 -3.97 17.57
N ASN A 146 -6.33 -4.19 16.75
CA ASN A 146 -6.21 -4.91 15.50
C ASN A 146 -5.97 -3.94 14.33
N VAL A 147 -4.79 -3.32 14.34
CA VAL A 147 -4.38 -2.31 13.34
C VAL A 147 -4.59 -2.80 11.90
N LEU A 148 -4.34 -4.09 11.64
CA LEU A 148 -4.42 -4.67 10.29
C LEU A 148 -5.84 -4.75 9.73
N ASN A 149 -6.82 -4.95 10.60
CA ASN A 149 -8.23 -5.04 10.21
C ASN A 149 -8.99 -3.72 10.43
N SER A 150 -8.41 -2.78 11.19
CA SER A 150 -9.01 -1.48 11.45
C SER A 150 -8.89 -0.52 10.28
N ASN A 151 -9.88 0.37 10.13
CA ASN A 151 -9.81 1.48 9.19
C ASN A 151 -9.06 2.64 9.82
N LEU A 152 -7.81 2.82 9.41
CA LEU A 152 -6.95 3.89 9.92
C LEU A 152 -7.34 5.21 9.26
N LYS A 153 -7.29 6.32 10.01
CA LYS A 153 -7.82 7.65 9.63
C LYS A 153 -7.39 8.16 8.25
N PHE A 154 -6.22 7.76 7.78
CA PHE A 154 -5.67 8.20 6.48
C PHE A 154 -5.90 7.20 5.34
N TYR A 155 -6.47 6.03 5.63
CA TYR A 155 -6.72 4.98 4.66
C TYR A 155 -8.20 4.78 4.39
N CYS A 156 -8.53 4.51 3.12
CA CYS A 156 -9.90 4.18 2.73
C CYS A 156 -10.33 2.78 3.19
N ASN A 157 -9.38 1.85 3.30
CA ASN A 157 -9.60 0.45 3.68
C ASN A 157 -8.57 0.02 4.71
N SER A 158 -8.91 -0.99 5.52
CA SER A 158 -7.91 -1.69 6.32
C SER A 158 -6.87 -2.39 5.45
N PHE A 159 -5.69 -2.64 6.01
CA PHE A 159 -4.61 -3.32 5.29
C PHE A 159 -5.06 -4.67 4.74
N ILE A 160 -5.71 -5.49 5.57
CA ILE A 160 -6.22 -6.80 5.14
C ILE A 160 -7.22 -6.63 4.00
N LYS A 161 -8.13 -5.66 4.10
CA LYS A 161 -9.12 -5.43 3.05
C LYS A 161 -8.50 -5.00 1.73
N GLU A 162 -7.46 -4.17 1.79
CA GLU A 162 -6.72 -3.74 0.60
C GLU A 162 -5.99 -4.90 -0.06
N GLN A 163 -5.32 -5.76 0.72
CA GLN A 163 -4.69 -6.97 0.21
C GLN A 163 -5.70 -7.91 -0.45
N GLU A 164 -6.87 -8.11 0.16
CA GLU A 164 -7.96 -8.89 -0.44
C GLU A 164 -8.40 -8.29 -1.78
N ASN A 165 -8.61 -6.98 -1.86
CA ASN A 165 -9.04 -6.31 -3.08
C ASN A 165 -8.03 -6.49 -4.23
N ILE A 166 -6.74 -6.36 -3.93
CA ILE A 166 -5.65 -6.57 -4.91
C ILE A 166 -5.65 -8.02 -5.39
N LEU A 167 -5.76 -8.98 -4.47
CA LEU A 167 -5.78 -10.40 -4.79
C LEU A 167 -7.00 -10.76 -5.65
N GLU A 168 -8.19 -10.32 -5.25
CA GLU A 168 -9.43 -10.55 -5.99
C GLU A 168 -9.33 -9.99 -7.42
N LYS A 169 -8.74 -8.80 -7.61
CA LYS A 169 -8.55 -8.21 -8.95
C LYS A 169 -7.68 -9.09 -9.84
N LYS A 170 -6.56 -9.61 -9.33
CA LYS A 170 -5.67 -10.51 -10.09
C LYS A 170 -6.31 -11.85 -10.43
N ILE A 171 -7.12 -12.38 -9.52
CA ILE A 171 -7.77 -13.68 -9.71
C ILE A 171 -8.90 -13.54 -10.74
N PHE A 172 -9.83 -12.60 -10.53
CA PHE A 172 -11.12 -12.57 -11.23
C PHE A 172 -11.23 -11.55 -12.37
N VAL A 173 -10.41 -10.49 -12.38
CA VAL A 173 -10.57 -9.37 -13.35
C VAL A 173 -9.54 -9.43 -14.48
N GLU A 174 -8.29 -9.79 -14.18
CA GLU A 174 -7.23 -9.94 -15.19
C GLU A 174 -7.45 -11.27 -15.96
N SER A 175 -7.99 -11.16 -17.17
CA SER A 175 -8.71 -12.24 -17.86
C SER A 175 -7.91 -12.97 -18.94
N ASP A 176 -8.16 -14.29 -18.98
CA ASP A 176 -7.91 -15.21 -20.11
C ASP A 176 -9.24 -15.88 -20.52
N ASN A 177 -10.38 -15.18 -20.54
CA ASN A 177 -11.74 -15.71 -20.87
C ASN A 177 -12.18 -17.03 -20.17
N LYS A 178 -11.41 -17.50 -19.19
CA LYS A 178 -11.60 -18.74 -18.45
C LYS A 178 -12.05 -18.41 -17.03
N LYS A 179 -12.87 -19.30 -16.48
CA LYS A 179 -13.38 -19.26 -15.12
C LYS A 179 -12.32 -19.67 -14.11
N THR A 180 -12.48 -19.17 -12.90
CA THR A 180 -11.81 -19.58 -11.69
C THR A 180 -12.65 -20.63 -10.98
N LEU A 181 -12.01 -21.73 -10.56
CA LEU A 181 -12.58 -22.70 -9.64
C LEU A 181 -12.19 -22.32 -8.20
N ILE A 182 -13.17 -21.92 -7.39
CA ILE A 182 -13.00 -21.62 -5.97
C ILE A 182 -13.31 -22.89 -5.18
N ILE A 183 -12.30 -23.41 -4.49
CA ILE A 183 -12.43 -24.57 -3.59
C ILE A 183 -12.38 -24.04 -2.16
N TYR A 184 -13.39 -24.34 -1.36
CA TYR A 184 -13.52 -23.72 -0.04
C TYR A 184 -13.99 -24.67 1.06
N SER A 185 -13.48 -24.45 2.28
CA SER A 185 -13.95 -25.12 3.49
C SER A 185 -15.15 -24.39 4.11
N ASN A 186 -15.80 -25.03 5.08
CA ASN A 186 -17.03 -24.50 5.66
C ASN A 186 -16.85 -23.11 6.32
N ASN A 187 -15.68 -22.85 6.90
CA ASN A 187 -15.36 -21.59 7.58
C ASN A 187 -15.36 -20.38 6.63
N PHE A 188 -15.14 -20.60 5.33
CA PHE A 188 -15.15 -19.53 4.32
C PHE A 188 -16.52 -19.33 3.64
N SER A 189 -17.58 -19.99 4.11
CA SER A 189 -18.91 -19.92 3.48
C SER A 189 -19.46 -18.50 3.37
N LYS A 190 -19.20 -17.64 4.36
CA LYS A 190 -19.61 -16.23 4.32
C LYS A 190 -18.90 -15.47 3.19
N LYS A 191 -17.56 -15.56 3.14
CA LYS A 191 -16.74 -14.93 2.09
C LYS A 191 -17.13 -15.43 0.70
N VAL A 192 -17.40 -16.73 0.57
CA VAL A 192 -17.84 -17.34 -0.70
C VAL A 192 -19.21 -16.84 -1.14
N THR A 193 -20.12 -16.57 -0.20
CA THR A 193 -21.41 -15.96 -0.53
C THR A 193 -21.23 -14.56 -1.12
N GLU A 194 -20.32 -13.76 -0.57
CA GLU A 194 -19.95 -12.45 -1.13
C GLU A 194 -19.32 -12.58 -2.53
N LEU A 195 -18.41 -13.56 -2.71
CA LEU A 195 -17.80 -13.82 -4.02
C LEU A 195 -18.81 -14.29 -5.06
N LYS A 196 -19.81 -15.10 -4.69
CA LYS A 196 -20.89 -15.53 -5.60
C LYS A 196 -21.73 -14.36 -6.09
N LEU A 197 -21.98 -13.36 -5.23
CA LEU A 197 -22.71 -12.16 -5.62
C LEU A 197 -21.90 -11.28 -6.57
N LYS A 198 -20.58 -11.17 -6.34
CA LYS A 198 -19.68 -10.32 -7.13
C LYS A 198 -19.26 -10.98 -8.46
N TYR A 199 -19.10 -12.29 -8.46
CA TYR A 199 -18.60 -13.10 -9.58
C TYR A 199 -19.48 -14.35 -9.82
N PRO A 200 -20.74 -14.17 -10.25
CA PRO A 200 -21.70 -15.27 -10.36
C PRO A 200 -21.38 -16.29 -11.46
N SER A 201 -20.51 -15.95 -12.41
CA SER A 201 -20.07 -16.84 -13.50
C SER A 201 -18.99 -17.83 -13.09
N GLU A 202 -18.39 -17.66 -11.90
CA GLU A 202 -17.31 -18.50 -11.40
C GLU A 202 -17.82 -19.81 -10.81
N ILE A 203 -16.91 -20.77 -10.66
CA ILE A 203 -17.26 -22.12 -10.21
C ILE A 203 -16.89 -22.26 -8.74
N PHE A 204 -17.82 -22.75 -7.92
CA PHE A 204 -17.64 -22.86 -6.48
C PHE A 204 -17.82 -24.31 -6.03
N LEU A 205 -16.83 -24.84 -5.32
CA LEU A 205 -16.82 -26.18 -4.77
C LEU A 205 -16.55 -26.12 -3.27
N ARG A 206 -17.52 -26.56 -2.46
CA ARG A 206 -17.32 -26.76 -1.03
C ARG A 206 -16.64 -28.10 -0.80
N VAL A 207 -15.56 -28.13 -0.03
CA VAL A 207 -14.96 -29.37 0.46
C VAL A 207 -15.89 -29.95 1.53
N ASN A 208 -16.34 -31.18 1.31
CA ASN A 208 -17.10 -31.97 2.28
C ASN A 208 -16.62 -33.42 2.19
N ASP A 209 -16.22 -33.99 3.32
CA ASP A 209 -15.56 -35.30 3.39
C ASP A 209 -16.49 -36.44 2.97
N ASP A 210 -17.81 -36.28 3.15
CA ASP A 210 -18.78 -37.35 2.91
C ASP A 210 -19.07 -37.63 1.43
N ASN A 211 -18.73 -36.71 0.51
CA ASN A 211 -19.12 -36.85 -0.91
C ASN A 211 -18.18 -36.14 -1.90
N TYR A 212 -16.88 -36.24 -1.65
CA TYR A 212 -15.84 -35.60 -2.46
C TYR A 212 -15.92 -36.03 -3.94
N GLU A 213 -16.02 -37.34 -4.21
CA GLU A 213 -15.97 -37.86 -5.58
C GLU A 213 -17.14 -37.39 -6.44
N SER A 214 -18.38 -37.44 -5.93
CA SER A 214 -19.56 -36.94 -6.66
C SER A 214 -19.47 -35.44 -6.91
N SER A 215 -18.97 -34.69 -5.93
CA SER A 215 -18.85 -33.23 -6.02
C SER A 215 -17.82 -32.83 -7.07
N ILE A 216 -16.70 -33.55 -7.16
CA ILE A 216 -15.68 -33.36 -8.20
C ILE A 216 -16.21 -33.74 -9.58
N LYS A 217 -16.88 -34.89 -9.72
CA LYS A 217 -17.49 -35.32 -10.98
C LYS A 217 -18.47 -34.29 -11.53
N LYS A 218 -19.29 -33.71 -10.65
CA LYS A 218 -20.24 -32.64 -11.00
C LYS A 218 -19.53 -31.35 -11.42
N VAL A 219 -18.56 -30.88 -10.65
CA VAL A 219 -17.83 -29.63 -10.92
C VAL A 219 -17.04 -29.70 -12.24
N LEU A 220 -16.44 -30.85 -12.51
CA LEU A 220 -15.66 -31.11 -13.73
C LEU A 220 -16.53 -31.50 -14.95
N GLU A 221 -17.86 -31.57 -14.77
CA GLU A 221 -18.84 -31.94 -15.79
C GLU A 221 -18.64 -33.36 -16.36
N ILE A 222 -18.06 -34.26 -15.56
CA ILE A 222 -17.82 -35.66 -15.94
C ILE A 222 -19.16 -36.40 -16.13
N ASP A 223 -20.11 -36.18 -15.23
CA ASP A 223 -21.43 -36.82 -15.28
C ASP A 223 -22.21 -36.38 -16.54
N GLU A 224 -22.17 -35.10 -16.90
CA GLU A 224 -22.76 -34.62 -18.15
C GLU A 224 -22.08 -35.25 -19.38
N SER A 225 -20.76 -35.40 -19.34
CA SER A 225 -20.04 -36.04 -20.43
C SER A 225 -20.46 -37.49 -20.60
N ASN A 226 -20.58 -38.25 -19.49
CA ASN A 226 -21.07 -39.62 -19.49
C ASN A 226 -22.49 -39.71 -20.07
N LEU A 227 -23.40 -38.85 -19.60
CA LEU A 227 -24.79 -38.84 -20.04
C LEU A 227 -24.91 -38.53 -21.55
N ARG A 228 -24.09 -37.62 -22.09
CA ARG A 228 -24.02 -37.39 -23.54
C ARG A 228 -23.52 -38.62 -24.29
N GLY A 229 -22.51 -39.30 -23.77
CA GLY A 229 -22.00 -40.56 -24.33
C GLY A 229 -23.09 -41.64 -24.40
N GLU A 230 -23.86 -41.80 -23.33
CA GLU A 230 -24.99 -42.75 -23.30
C GLU A 230 -26.09 -42.40 -24.32
N ILE A 231 -26.46 -41.11 -24.42
CA ILE A 231 -27.43 -40.65 -25.41
C ILE A 231 -26.94 -40.96 -26.83
N ILE A 232 -25.68 -40.64 -27.14
CA ILE A 232 -25.10 -40.92 -28.46
C ILE A 232 -25.11 -42.42 -28.75
N ASN A 233 -24.73 -43.26 -27.78
CA ASN A 233 -24.77 -44.72 -27.93
C ASN A 233 -26.17 -45.25 -28.22
N LYS A 234 -27.23 -44.66 -27.63
CA LYS A 234 -28.62 -45.05 -27.90
C LYS A 234 -29.06 -44.76 -29.33
N PHE A 235 -28.47 -43.77 -30.01
CA PHE A 235 -28.82 -43.40 -31.38
C PHE A 235 -28.03 -44.17 -32.44
N VAL A 236 -26.93 -44.83 -32.08
CA VAL A 236 -26.09 -45.59 -33.01
C VAL A 236 -26.50 -47.07 -32.96
N ASN A 237 -27.41 -47.44 -33.86
CA ASN A 237 -27.92 -48.82 -33.97
C ASN A 237 -26.78 -49.84 -34.09
N ASN A 238 -26.68 -50.71 -33.08
CA ASN A 238 -25.84 -51.91 -33.03
C ASN A 238 -24.31 -51.71 -33.02
N ARG A 239 -23.79 -50.57 -32.57
CA ARG A 239 -22.35 -50.42 -32.27
C ARG A 239 -22.14 -49.75 -30.92
N GLN A 240 -21.40 -50.42 -30.04
CA GLN A 240 -20.95 -49.84 -28.78
C GLN A 240 -19.82 -48.85 -29.08
N ILE A 241 -20.06 -47.57 -28.90
CA ILE A 241 -19.02 -46.53 -28.95
C ILE A 241 -18.36 -46.49 -27.58
N GLU A 242 -17.04 -46.68 -27.56
CA GLU A 242 -16.23 -46.41 -26.39
C GLU A 242 -16.21 -44.89 -26.13
N HIS A 243 -16.71 -44.50 -24.96
CA HIS A 243 -16.77 -43.10 -24.54
C HIS A 243 -15.78 -42.85 -23.40
N THR A 244 -14.92 -41.85 -23.58
CA THR A 244 -14.07 -41.33 -22.50
C THR A 244 -14.60 -39.96 -22.10
N PRO A 245 -14.97 -39.76 -20.82
CA PRO A 245 -15.48 -38.49 -20.34
C PRO A 245 -14.48 -37.36 -20.58
N ARG A 246 -14.98 -36.24 -21.09
CA ARG A 246 -14.19 -35.03 -21.30
C ARG A 246 -14.43 -34.09 -20.15
N ILE A 247 -13.35 -33.69 -19.51
CA ILE A 247 -13.36 -32.65 -18.48
C ILE A 247 -13.58 -31.29 -19.16
N ARG A 248 -14.37 -30.42 -18.51
CA ARG A 248 -14.54 -29.02 -18.92
C ARG A 248 -13.18 -28.31 -19.13
N LYS A 249 -13.09 -27.45 -20.15
CA LYS A 249 -11.85 -26.72 -20.51
C LYS A 249 -11.91 -25.22 -20.22
N ASP A 250 -13.03 -24.76 -19.65
CA ASP A 250 -13.28 -23.37 -19.33
C ASP A 250 -12.71 -22.95 -17.96
N ILE A 251 -12.04 -23.83 -17.23
CA ILE A 251 -11.30 -23.48 -16.00
C ILE A 251 -9.88 -23.06 -16.36
N GLY A 252 -9.46 -21.88 -15.90
CA GLY A 252 -8.13 -21.33 -16.12
C GLY A 252 -7.31 -21.18 -14.85
N LYS A 253 -7.98 -20.98 -13.71
CA LYS A 253 -7.35 -20.73 -12.41
C LYS A 253 -8.07 -21.53 -11.33
N ILE A 254 -7.36 -21.88 -10.27
CA ILE A 254 -7.92 -22.49 -9.05
C ILE A 254 -7.57 -21.60 -7.87
N TYR A 255 -8.55 -21.29 -7.03
CA TYR A 255 -8.37 -20.49 -5.82
C TYR A 255 -8.84 -21.28 -4.60
N PHE A 256 -7.94 -21.47 -3.64
CA PHE A 256 -8.20 -22.24 -2.43
C PHE A 256 -8.50 -21.32 -1.25
N LEU A 257 -9.62 -21.58 -0.59
CA LEU A 257 -10.07 -20.94 0.66
C LEU A 257 -10.30 -22.04 1.70
N LEU A 258 -9.21 -22.60 2.20
CA LEU A 258 -9.23 -23.78 3.06
C LEU A 258 -8.74 -23.44 4.46
N ASP A 259 -9.24 -24.21 5.43
CA ASP A 259 -8.68 -24.20 6.78
C ASP A 259 -7.28 -24.80 6.76
N TYR A 260 -6.44 -24.42 7.73
CA TYR A 260 -5.01 -24.81 7.76
C TYR A 260 -4.79 -26.32 7.81
N ASP A 261 -5.74 -27.06 8.40
CA ASP A 261 -5.75 -28.52 8.48
C ASP A 261 -6.28 -29.20 7.20
N GLN A 262 -6.89 -28.44 6.29
CA GLN A 262 -7.43 -28.93 5.03
C GLN A 262 -6.61 -28.50 3.80
N GLY A 263 -5.61 -27.62 3.96
CA GLY A 263 -4.74 -27.10 2.90
C GLY A 263 -3.35 -27.69 2.92
#